data_AF-F5NWZ8-F1
#
_entry.id   AF-F5NWZ8-F1
#
_cell.length_a   1.000
_cell.length_b   1.000
_cell.length_c   1.000
_cell.angle_alpha   90.00
_cell.angle_beta   90.00
_cell.angle_gamma   90.00
#
_symmetry.space_group_name_H-M   'P 1'
#
loop_
_entity.id
_entity.type
_entity.pdbx_description
1 polymer ?
#
loop_
_entity_poly.entity_id
_entity_poly.type
_entity_poly.pdbx_seq_one_letter_code
_entity_poly.pdbx_strand_id
1 'polypeptide(L)'
;MSEIEMVAAMALEAVRQQKRLDKMEEKVSHVTETVEQIKRGTIRDGYAGYRQLVAETGMSDAKCRNLVNIYQIPTDTHEFLTPDGLLSRRAIVAVEPFMAAFHRMMSEAEPRGTRWYHPKMGLFQALGWQG
;
A
#
# COMPACT_ATOMS: atom_id res chain seq x y z
N MET A 1 -26.81 -48.71 -26.80
CA MET A 1 -25.83 -47.62 -26.79
C MET A 1 -25.05 -47.72 -28.08
N SER A 2 -25.31 -46.84 -29.04
CA SER A 2 -24.58 -46.85 -30.31
C SER A 2 -23.21 -46.17 -30.14
N GLU A 3 -22.27 -46.44 -31.04
CA GLU A 3 -20.96 -45.79 -31.04
C GLU A 3 -21.08 -44.25 -31.08
N ILE A 4 -22.12 -43.74 -31.75
CA ILE A 4 -22.40 -42.30 -31.86
C ILE A 4 -22.82 -41.71 -30.51
N GLU A 5 -23.62 -42.43 -29.72
CA GLU A 5 -24.05 -41.97 -28.38
C GLU A 5 -22.87 -41.92 -27.40
N MET A 6 -21.93 -42.86 -27.54
CA MET A 6 -20.71 -42.92 -26.72
C MET A 6 -19.75 -41.76 -27.02
N VAL A 7 -19.55 -41.46 -28.31
CA VAL A 7 -18.72 -40.33 -28.76
C VAL A 7 -19.32 -39.00 -28.28
N ALA A 8 -20.64 -38.83 -28.36
CA ALA A 8 -21.32 -37.63 -27.89
C ALA A 8 -21.18 -37.43 -26.37
N ALA A 9 -21.27 -38.51 -25.58
CA ALA A 9 -21.09 -38.46 -24.13
C ALA A 9 -19.65 -38.08 -23.74
N MET A 10 -18.64 -38.68 -24.38
CA MET A 10 -17.23 -38.33 -24.14
C MET A 10 -16.92 -36.88 -24.54
N ALA A 11 -17.49 -36.39 -25.65
CA ALA A 11 -17.29 -35.01 -26.07
C ALA A 11 -17.88 -34.00 -25.07
N LEU A 12 -19.09 -34.27 -24.56
CA LEU A 12 -19.72 -33.47 -23.51
C LEU A 12 -18.93 -33.46 -22.20
N GLU A 13 -18.37 -34.61 -21.83
CA GLU A 13 -17.54 -34.75 -20.63
C GLU A 13 -16.19 -34.04 -20.77
N ALA A 14 -15.54 -34.15 -21.94
CA ALA A 14 -14.33 -33.41 -22.28
C ALA A 14 -14.55 -31.89 -22.22
N VAL A 15 -15.67 -31.39 -22.76
CA VAL A 15 -16.02 -29.96 -22.68
C VAL A 15 -16.25 -29.50 -21.23
N ARG A 16 -16.82 -30.35 -20.37
CA ARG A 16 -16.97 -30.05 -18.93
C ARG A 16 -15.64 -30.04 -18.20
N GLN A 17 -14.73 -30.97 -18.52
CA GLN A 17 -13.38 -31.02 -17.95
C GLN A 17 -12.57 -29.79 -18.40
N GLN A 18 -12.64 -29.42 -19.68
CA GLN A 18 -11.99 -28.22 -20.21
C GLN A 18 -12.44 -26.97 -19.46
N LYS A 19 -13.77 -26.75 -19.33
CA LYS A 19 -14.31 -25.60 -18.57
C LYS A 19 -13.89 -25.56 -17.10
N ARG A 20 -13.63 -26.72 -16.48
CA ARG A 20 -13.10 -26.79 -15.10
C ARG A 20 -11.63 -26.43 -15.03
N LEU A 21 -10.83 -26.85 -16.02
CA LEU A 21 -9.43 -26.49 -16.14
C LEU A 21 -9.26 -24.99 -16.40
N ASP A 22 -10.03 -24.41 -17.33
CA ASP A 22 -9.99 -22.98 -17.64
C ASP A 22 -10.30 -22.13 -16.38
N LYS A 23 -11.31 -22.54 -15.59
CA LYS A 23 -11.68 -21.88 -14.33
C LYS A 23 -10.64 -22.08 -13.21
N MET A 24 -9.87 -23.16 -13.25
CA MET A 24 -8.74 -23.37 -12.34
C MET A 24 -7.55 -22.51 -12.75
N GLU A 25 -7.27 -22.41 -14.04
CA GLU A 25 -6.18 -21.60 -14.60
C GLU A 25 -6.37 -20.10 -14.30
N GLU A 26 -7.60 -19.59 -14.43
CA GLU A 26 -7.96 -18.21 -14.06
C GLU A 26 -7.75 -17.93 -12.55
N LYS A 27 -8.09 -18.89 -11.69
CA LYS A 27 -7.84 -18.76 -10.24
C LYS A 27 -6.36 -18.83 -9.89
N VAL A 28 -5.61 -19.69 -10.58
CA VAL A 28 -4.16 -19.82 -10.39
C VAL A 28 -3.46 -18.55 -10.87
N SER A 29 -3.87 -17.97 -11.99
CA SER A 29 -3.28 -16.72 -12.51
C SER A 29 -3.47 -15.56 -11.52
N HIS A 30 -4.68 -15.40 -10.98
CA HIS A 30 -4.99 -14.36 -10.00
C HIS A 30 -4.21 -14.52 -8.68
N VAL A 31 -4.04 -15.76 -8.22
CA VAL A 31 -3.21 -16.06 -7.05
C VAL A 31 -1.74 -15.78 -7.35
N THR A 32 -1.22 -16.14 -8.54
CA THR A 32 0.16 -15.84 -8.90
C THR A 32 0.44 -14.35 -9.01
N GLU A 33 -0.47 -13.55 -9.57
CA GLU A 33 -0.33 -12.10 -9.63
C GLU A 33 -0.34 -11.46 -8.24
N THR A 34 -1.24 -11.90 -7.37
CA THR A 34 -1.32 -11.43 -5.99
C THR A 34 -0.05 -11.78 -5.21
N VAL A 35 0.46 -12.99 -5.37
CA VAL A 35 1.71 -13.43 -4.74
C VAL A 35 2.91 -12.66 -5.28
N GLU A 36 2.99 -12.38 -6.58
CA GLU A 36 4.07 -11.58 -7.17
C GLU A 36 4.03 -10.11 -6.72
N GLN A 37 2.85 -9.51 -6.57
CA GLN A 37 2.73 -8.15 -6.01
C GLN A 37 3.17 -8.08 -4.54
N ILE A 38 2.81 -9.09 -3.73
CA ILE A 38 3.24 -9.20 -2.33
C ILE A 38 4.76 -9.45 -2.25
N LYS A 39 5.32 -10.31 -3.11
CA LYS A 39 6.76 -10.56 -3.22
C LYS A 39 7.56 -9.32 -3.62
N ARG A 40 6.99 -8.47 -4.48
CA ARG A 40 7.63 -7.19 -4.89
C ARG A 40 7.55 -6.10 -3.82
N GLY A 41 6.71 -6.25 -2.79
CA GLY A 41 6.59 -5.28 -1.68
C GLY A 41 6.24 -3.87 -2.15
N THR A 42 5.60 -3.74 -3.32
CA THR A 42 5.32 -2.45 -3.95
C THR A 42 4.12 -1.82 -3.24
N ILE A 43 4.35 -0.72 -2.53
CA ILE A 43 3.28 0.07 -1.93
C ILE A 43 2.39 0.58 -3.06
N ARG A 44 1.08 0.61 -2.85
CA ARG A 44 0.11 1.19 -3.78
C ARG A 44 0.53 2.61 -4.18
N ASP A 45 0.41 2.92 -5.46
CA ASP A 45 0.70 4.26 -5.97
C ASP A 45 -0.05 5.35 -5.19
N GLY A 46 0.64 6.47 -4.93
CA GLY A 46 0.12 7.58 -4.14
C GLY A 46 0.15 7.36 -2.62
N TYR A 47 0.64 6.21 -2.14
CA TYR A 47 0.85 5.94 -0.72
C TYR A 47 2.32 5.74 -0.38
N ALA A 48 2.70 6.10 0.84
CA ALA A 48 4.05 5.91 1.35
C ALA A 48 4.02 5.33 2.77
N GLY A 49 5.07 4.59 3.13
CA GLY A 49 5.31 4.20 4.52
C GLY A 49 5.95 5.34 5.31
N TYR A 50 5.79 5.34 6.63
CA TYR A 50 6.32 6.41 7.50
C TYR A 50 7.83 6.66 7.34
N ARG A 51 8.63 5.62 7.05
CA ARG A 51 10.08 5.78 6.81
C ARG A 51 10.38 6.68 5.61
N GLN A 52 9.56 6.61 4.56
CA GLN A 52 9.70 7.48 3.40
C GLN A 52 9.28 8.92 3.75
N LEU A 53 8.16 9.10 4.45
CA LEU A 53 7.69 10.42 4.89
C LEU A 53 8.70 11.13 5.81
N VAL A 54 9.37 10.38 6.67
CA VAL A 54 10.47 10.89 7.53
C VAL A 54 11.63 11.40 6.66
N ALA A 55 12.02 10.64 5.64
CA ALA A 55 13.08 11.05 4.73
C ALA A 55 12.69 12.29 3.89
N GLU A 56 11.44 12.38 3.45
CA GLU A 56 10.94 13.51 2.65
C GLU A 56 10.80 14.80 3.47
N THR A 57 10.27 14.71 4.69
CA THR A 57 9.96 15.90 5.51
C THR A 57 11.03 16.26 6.54
N GLY A 58 11.99 15.38 6.82
CA GLY A 58 12.97 15.54 7.90
C GLY A 58 12.38 15.54 9.32
N MET A 59 11.08 15.27 9.46
CA MET A 59 10.43 15.10 10.76
C MET A 59 10.71 13.73 11.35
N SER A 60 10.62 13.58 12.67
CA SER A 60 10.67 12.25 13.29
C SER A 60 9.40 11.44 12.97
N ASP A 61 9.53 10.13 12.98
CA ASP A 61 8.43 9.18 12.74
C ASP A 61 7.21 9.45 13.64
N ALA A 62 7.45 9.78 14.92
CA ALA A 62 6.38 10.18 15.85
C ALA A 62 5.68 11.48 15.41
N LYS A 63 6.40 12.45 14.84
CA LYS A 63 5.81 13.69 14.32
C LYS A 63 5.03 13.46 13.03
N CYS A 64 5.50 12.59 12.14
CA CYS A 64 4.72 12.18 10.97
C CYS A 64 3.40 11.53 11.40
N ARG A 65 3.40 10.62 12.39
CA ARG A 65 2.16 10.05 12.95
C ARG A 65 1.26 11.08 13.58
N ASN A 66 1.83 12.03 14.33
CA ASN A 66 1.06 13.11 14.93
C ASN A 66 0.39 13.99 13.86
N LEU A 67 1.09 14.30 12.77
CA LEU A 67 0.52 15.05 11.65
C LEU A 67 -0.65 14.29 11.02
N VAL A 68 -0.48 13.00 10.75
CA VAL A 68 -1.55 12.12 10.24
C VAL A 68 -2.78 12.17 11.14
N ASN A 69 -2.58 12.05 12.45
CA ASN A 69 -3.68 12.08 13.41
C ASN A 69 -4.34 13.46 13.53
N ILE A 70 -3.59 14.55 13.59
CA ILE A 70 -4.14 15.91 13.75
C ILE A 70 -4.94 16.33 12.53
N TYR A 71 -4.46 15.99 11.33
CA TYR A 71 -5.07 16.40 10.07
C TYR A 71 -5.98 15.31 9.46
N GLN A 72 -6.16 14.19 10.16
CA GLN A 72 -7.01 13.07 9.72
C GLN A 72 -6.66 12.60 8.30
N ILE A 73 -5.35 12.48 8.03
CA ILE A 73 -4.84 12.10 6.72
C ILE A 73 -5.20 10.64 6.44
N PRO A 74 -5.70 10.29 5.23
CA PRO A 74 -6.03 8.92 4.90
C PRO A 74 -4.85 7.96 5.07
N THR A 75 -5.12 6.85 5.76
CA THR A 75 -4.18 5.74 5.93
C THR A 75 -4.78 4.45 5.41
N ASP A 76 -3.91 3.56 4.95
CA ASP A 76 -4.26 2.21 4.52
C ASP A 76 -3.25 1.21 5.10
N THR A 77 -3.47 -0.09 4.88
CA THR A 77 -2.59 -1.17 5.32
C THR A 77 -1.96 -1.84 4.11
N HIS A 78 -0.62 -1.88 4.09
CA HIS A 78 0.14 -2.62 3.10
C HIS A 78 0.60 -3.96 3.64
N GLU A 79 0.23 -5.03 2.94
CA GLU A 79 0.68 -6.39 3.24
C GLU A 79 1.93 -6.74 2.40
N PHE A 80 2.91 -7.36 3.04
CA PHE A 80 4.16 -7.75 2.38
C PHE A 80 4.74 -9.01 3.03
N LEU A 81 5.54 -9.77 2.28
CA LEU A 81 6.30 -10.89 2.83
C LEU A 81 7.63 -10.40 3.40
N THR A 82 7.95 -10.79 4.63
CA THR A 82 9.26 -10.56 5.24
C THR A 82 10.31 -11.53 4.67
N PRO A 83 11.62 -11.28 4.85
CA PRO A 83 12.67 -12.16 4.32
C PRO A 83 12.61 -13.61 4.79
N ASP A 84 12.03 -13.87 5.97
CA ASP A 84 11.77 -15.18 6.55
C ASP A 84 10.46 -15.82 6.06
N GLY A 85 9.76 -15.17 5.12
CA GLY A 85 8.56 -15.70 4.47
C GLY A 85 7.26 -15.50 5.25
N LEU A 86 7.27 -14.69 6.32
CA LEU A 86 6.07 -14.38 7.08
C LEU A 86 5.28 -13.24 6.43
N LEU A 87 3.94 -13.37 6.41
CA LEU A 87 3.07 -12.27 6.00
C LEU A 87 3.06 -11.20 7.10
N SER A 88 3.46 -9.99 6.75
CA SER A 88 3.48 -8.84 7.63
C SER A 88 2.66 -7.70 7.07
N ARG A 89 2.31 -6.76 7.94
CA ARG A 89 1.47 -5.60 7.63
C ARG A 89 2.13 -4.34 8.15
N ARG A 90 2.04 -3.26 7.38
CA ARG A 90 2.44 -1.92 7.83
C ARG A 90 1.41 -0.87 7.41
N ALA A 91 1.26 0.15 8.24
CA ALA A 91 0.47 1.32 7.89
C ALA A 91 1.18 2.12 6.78
N ILE A 92 0.40 2.56 5.80
CA ILE A 92 0.79 3.45 4.72
C ILE A 92 -0.14 4.67 4.73
N VAL A 93 0.33 5.78 4.19
CA VAL A 93 -0.33 7.08 4.27
C VAL A 93 -0.43 7.68 2.88
N ALA A 94 -1.57 8.29 2.55
CA ALA A 94 -1.75 8.99 1.28
C ALA A 94 -0.79 10.19 1.21
N VAL A 95 0.08 10.21 0.21
CA VAL A 95 1.21 11.16 0.11
C VAL A 95 0.74 12.59 -0.14
N GLU A 96 -0.14 12.80 -1.10
CA GLU A 96 -0.59 14.15 -1.46
C GLU A 96 -1.30 14.87 -0.28
N PRO A 97 -2.30 14.27 0.40
CA PRO A 97 -2.91 14.89 1.58
C PRO A 97 -1.90 15.10 2.72
N PHE A 98 -0.95 14.18 2.90
CA PHE A 98 0.11 14.32 3.90
C PHE A 98 0.99 15.54 3.61
N MET A 99 1.47 15.70 2.37
CA MET A 99 2.33 16.81 1.99
C MET A 99 1.58 18.14 2.02
N ALA A 100 0.30 18.17 1.63
CA ALA A 100 -0.53 19.37 1.76
C ALA A 100 -0.68 19.82 3.23
N ALA A 101 -0.95 18.88 4.14
CA ALA A 101 -1.02 19.15 5.57
C ALA A 101 0.33 19.57 6.16
N PHE A 102 1.42 18.97 5.69
CA PHE A 102 2.78 19.33 6.10
C PHE A 102 3.10 20.78 5.75
N HIS A 103 2.90 21.20 4.49
CA HIS A 103 3.15 22.58 4.06
C HIS A 103 2.26 23.58 4.81
N ARG A 104 0.99 23.25 5.03
CA ARG A 104 0.08 24.08 5.83
C ARG A 104 0.56 24.22 7.27
N MET A 105 0.93 23.11 7.91
CA MET A 105 1.47 23.14 9.28
C MET A 105 2.75 23.99 9.34
N MET A 106 3.61 23.88 8.33
CA MET A 106 4.86 24.63 8.28
C MET A 106 4.64 26.13 8.04
N SER A 107 3.62 26.53 7.27
CA SER A 107 3.29 27.96 7.10
C SER A 107 2.74 28.62 8.38
N GLU A 108 2.19 27.82 9.29
CA GLU A 108 1.73 28.23 10.62
C GLU A 108 2.81 28.07 11.71
N ALA A 109 3.98 27.48 11.40
CA ALA A 109 5.03 27.19 12.36
C ALA A 109 6.02 28.35 12.53
N GLU A 110 6.49 28.56 13.76
CA GLU A 110 7.47 29.58 14.08
C GLU A 110 8.89 29.00 14.11
N PRO A 111 9.89 29.65 13.49
CA PRO A 111 11.27 29.22 13.57
C PRO A 111 11.84 29.42 14.98
N ARG A 112 12.55 28.40 15.47
CA ARG A 112 13.22 28.36 16.78
C ARG A 112 14.63 27.78 16.62
N GLY A 113 15.53 28.59 16.07
CA GLY A 113 16.90 28.17 15.74
C GLY A 113 16.90 27.13 14.63
N THR A 114 17.43 25.93 14.89
CA THR A 114 17.43 24.80 13.94
C THR A 114 16.14 23.97 13.97
N ARG A 115 15.12 24.43 14.70
CA ARG A 115 13.85 23.73 14.92
C ARG A 115 12.66 24.65 14.62
N TRP A 116 11.48 24.05 14.62
CA TRP A 116 10.19 24.68 14.38
C TRP A 116 9.26 24.44 15.55
N TYR A 117 8.47 25.44 15.91
CA TYR A 117 7.41 25.32 16.90
C TYR A 117 6.05 25.53 16.25
N HIS A 118 5.11 24.63 16.50
CA HIS A 118 3.72 24.81 16.12
C HIS A 118 2.80 24.38 17.27
N PRO A 119 1.72 25.12 17.61
CA PRO A 119 0.93 24.86 18.82
C PRO A 119 0.42 23.42 18.97
N LYS A 120 0.01 22.79 17.86
CA LYS A 120 -0.47 21.39 17.87
C LYS A 120 0.63 20.33 17.77
N MET A 121 1.86 20.75 17.44
CA MET A 121 2.97 19.84 17.15
C MET A 121 4.15 20.01 18.11
N GLY A 122 4.14 21.02 18.98
CA GLY A 122 5.28 21.35 19.83
C GLY A 122 6.51 21.70 19.02
N LEU A 123 7.69 21.44 19.58
CA LEU A 123 8.99 21.64 18.92
C LEU A 123 9.35 20.41 18.06
N PHE A 124 9.80 20.63 16.82
CA PHE A 124 10.20 19.57 15.88
C PHE A 124 11.25 20.05 14.88
N GLN A 125 11.86 19.13 14.14
CA GLN A 125 12.72 19.41 12.99
C GLN A 125 11.94 19.13 11.70
N ALA A 126 12.22 19.89 10.65
CA ALA A 126 11.63 19.72 9.33
C ALA A 126 12.61 20.21 8.26
N LEU A 127 12.55 19.58 7.09
CA LEU A 127 13.34 19.85 5.88
C LEU A 127 12.40 19.91 4.68
N GLY A 128 12.89 20.41 3.55
CA GLY A 128 12.21 20.29 2.25
C GLY A 128 10.88 21.05 2.10
N TRP A 129 10.55 21.98 3.02
CA TRP A 129 9.27 22.70 3.02
C TRP A 129 9.34 24.11 2.40
N GLN A 130 10.54 24.65 2.16
CA GLN A 130 10.76 26.00 1.60
C GLN A 130 10.93 25.99 0.06
N GLY A 131 10.40 24.97 -0.60
CA GLY A 131 10.49 24.77 -2.05
C GLY A 131 9.27 25.28 -2.80
#